data_AF-A0A963FS04-F1
#
_entry.id   AF-A0A963FS04-F1
#
_cell.length_a   1.000
_cell.length_b   1.000
_cell.length_c   1.000
_cell.angle_alpha   90.00
_cell.angle_beta   90.00
_cell.angle_gamma   90.00
#
_symmetry.space_group_name_H-M   'P 1'
#
loop_
_entity.id
_entity.type
_entity.pdbx_description
1 polymer ?
#
loop_
_entity_poly.entity_id
_entity_poly.type
_entity_poly.pdbx_seq_one_letter_code
_entity_poly.pdbx_strand_id
1 'polypeptide(L)'
;AFPGYALDLVAFTGITGPLTSALTQIAALGPGIKALVGFVGFVVALISLSALRNFGPVLFYVGLAIFAAVGLVIAGAIMGAVI
;
A
#
# COMPACT_ATOMS: atom_id res chain seq x y z
N ALA A 1 11.02 2.16 -21.48
CA ALA A 1 10.25 1.70 -20.31
C ALA A 1 8.85 1.38 -20.79
N PHE A 2 8.36 0.15 -20.59
CA PHE A 2 6.95 -0.16 -20.85
C PHE A 2 6.10 0.64 -19.84
N PRO A 3 5.01 1.32 -20.27
CA PRO A 3 4.12 1.97 -19.33
C PRO A 3 3.43 0.87 -18.51
N GLY A 4 3.70 0.83 -17.21
CA GLY A 4 2.99 -0.08 -16.30
C GLY A 4 1.55 0.43 -16.15
N TYR A 5 0.60 -0.15 -16.89
CA TYR A 5 -0.81 0.08 -16.64
C TYR A 5 -1.14 -0.53 -15.26
N ALA A 6 -1.40 0.31 -14.27
CA ALA A 6 -1.90 -0.14 -12.98
C ALA A 6 -3.26 -0.82 -13.20
N LEU A 7 -3.48 -1.98 -12.56
CA LEU A 7 -4.75 -2.68 -12.62
C LEU A 7 -5.79 -1.90 -11.82
N ASP A 8 -6.85 -1.44 -12.48
CA ASP A 8 -7.97 -0.79 -11.81
C ASP A 8 -8.81 -1.83 -11.06
N LEU A 9 -8.55 -1.95 -9.77
CA LEU A 9 -9.23 -2.89 -8.87
C LEU A 9 -10.72 -2.58 -8.72
N VAL A 10 -11.16 -1.36 -9.03
CA VAL A 10 -12.57 -0.95 -8.93
C VAL A 10 -13.33 -1.42 -10.17
N ALA A 11 -12.74 -1.29 -11.35
CA ALA A 11 -13.29 -1.78 -12.61
C ALA A 11 -13.02 -3.27 -12.87
N PHE A 12 -12.21 -3.93 -12.04
CA PHE A 12 -11.85 -5.33 -12.23
C PHE A 12 -13.04 -6.26 -11.93
N THR A 13 -13.65 -6.79 -12.98
CA THR A 13 -14.84 -7.66 -12.91
C THR A 13 -14.59 -9.03 -12.25
N GLY A 14 -13.33 -9.40 -12.01
CA GLY A 14 -12.98 -10.64 -11.31
C GLY A 14 -13.13 -10.58 -9.79
N ILE A 15 -13.36 -9.39 -9.21
CA ILE A 15 -13.67 -9.21 -7.79
C ILE A 15 -15.19 -8.99 -7.64
N THR A 16 -15.84 -9.80 -6.81
CA THR A 16 -17.29 -9.74 -6.58
C THR A 16 -17.65 -9.65 -5.10
N GLY A 17 -18.92 -9.32 -4.83
CA GLY A 17 -19.48 -9.35 -3.48
C GLY A 17 -19.07 -8.15 -2.60
N PRO A 18 -18.94 -8.34 -1.28
CA PRO A 18 -18.66 -7.25 -0.32
C PRO A 18 -17.37 -6.47 -0.63
N LEU A 19 -16.40 -7.13 -1.28
CA LEU A 19 -15.12 -6.54 -1.65
C LEU A 19 -15.30 -5.44 -2.72
N THR A 20 -16.12 -5.67 -3.75
CA THR A 20 -16.43 -4.66 -4.78
C THR A 20 -17.05 -3.40 -4.18
N SER A 21 -17.91 -3.58 -3.18
CA SER A 21 -18.57 -2.48 -2.48
C SER A 21 -17.56 -1.65 -1.67
N ALA A 22 -16.64 -2.32 -0.97
CA ALA A 22 -15.56 -1.66 -0.23
C ALA A 22 -14.60 -0.89 -1.15
N LEU A 23 -14.21 -1.47 -2.30
CA LEU A 23 -13.32 -0.81 -3.26
C LEU A 23 -13.97 0.41 -3.90
N THR A 24 -15.24 0.31 -4.30
CA THR A 24 -16.00 1.43 -4.86
C THR A 24 -16.12 2.59 -3.86
N GLN A 25 -16.34 2.27 -2.58
CA GLN A 25 -16.39 3.30 -1.52
C GLN A 25 -15.03 3.97 -1.32
N ILE A 26 -13.94 3.20 -1.27
CA ILE A 26 -12.57 3.74 -1.16
C ILE A 26 -12.23 4.58 -2.41
N ALA A 27 -12.73 4.20 -3.59
CA ALA A 27 -12.56 4.93 -4.84
C ALA A 27 -13.18 6.33 -4.80
N ALA A 28 -14.36 6.47 -4.20
CA ALA A 28 -15.11 7.72 -4.09
C ALA A 28 -14.57 8.71 -3.03
N LEU A 29 -13.61 8.29 -2.19
CA LEU A 29 -13.00 9.17 -1.19
C LEU A 29 -12.20 10.30 -1.85
N GLY A 30 -12.18 11.49 -1.24
CA GLY A 30 -11.34 12.60 -1.69
C GLY A 30 -9.84 12.27 -1.60
N PRO A 31 -8.96 12.95 -2.37
CA PRO A 31 -7.52 12.67 -2.40
C PRO A 31 -6.85 12.68 -1.03
N GLY A 32 -7.24 13.62 -0.16
CA GLY A 32 -6.68 13.73 1.20
C GLY A 32 -6.97 12.52 2.09
N ILE A 33 -8.14 11.88 1.94
CA ILE A 33 -8.49 10.70 2.74
C ILE A 33 -7.75 9.46 2.23
N LYS A 34 -7.58 9.31 0.91
CA LYS A 34 -6.75 8.23 0.35
C LYS A 34 -5.31 8.33 0.83
N ALA A 35 -4.75 9.54 0.85
CA ALA A 35 -3.42 9.79 1.40
C ALA A 35 -3.32 9.40 2.88
N LEU A 36 -4.34 9.73 3.69
CA LEU A 36 -4.39 9.35 5.10
C LEU A 36 -4.45 7.83 5.27
N VAL A 37 -5.29 7.12 4.51
CA VAL A 37 -5.37 5.66 4.56
C VAL A 37 -4.04 5.01 4.17
N GLY A 38 -3.38 5.52 3.12
CA GLY A 38 -2.05 5.07 2.72
C GLY A 38 -1.00 5.28 3.81
N PHE A 39 -1.00 6.46 4.44
CA PHE A 39 -0.12 6.77 5.56
C PHE A 39 -0.36 5.86 6.77
N VAL A 40 -1.62 5.65 7.18
CA VAL A 40 -1.95 4.76 8.30
C VAL A 40 -1.51 3.33 7.99
N GLY A 41 -1.76 2.83 6.78
CA GLY A 41 -1.29 1.50 6.35
C GLY A 41 0.24 1.38 6.41
N PHE A 42 0.96 2.44 6.03
CA PHE A 42 2.41 2.50 6.13
C PHE A 42 2.90 2.47 7.58
N VAL A 43 2.26 3.22 8.48
CA VAL A 43 2.57 3.21 9.93
C VAL A 43 2.32 1.84 10.53
N VAL A 44 1.19 1.20 10.20
CA VAL A 44 0.88 -0.16 10.67
C VAL A 44 1.95 -1.15 10.20
N ALA A 45 2.38 -1.07 8.94
CA ALA A 45 3.45 -1.92 8.41
C ALA A 45 4.78 -1.73 9.17
N LEU A 46 5.16 -0.49 9.50
CA LEU A 46 6.35 -0.20 10.30
C LEU A 46 6.25 -0.76 11.73
N ILE A 47 5.08 -0.69 12.36
CA ILE A 47 4.85 -1.26 13.69
C ILE A 47 4.98 -2.79 13.63
N SER A 48 4.35 -3.44 12.66
CA SER A 48 4.49 -4.89 12.46
C SER A 48 5.94 -5.30 12.20
N LEU A 49 6.69 -4.50 11.43
CA LEU A 49 8.11 -4.72 11.22
C LEU A 49 8.93 -4.57 12.50
N SER A 50 8.59 -3.60 13.36
CA SER A 50 9.25 -3.43 14.66
C SER A 50 9.07 -4.65 15.57
N ALA A 51 7.92 -5.34 15.49
CA ALA A 51 7.67 -6.57 16.23
C ALA A 51 8.58 -7.73 15.78
N LEU A 52 9.02 -7.76 14.52
CA LEU A 52 9.98 -8.75 14.00
C LEU A 52 11.37 -8.64 14.63
N ARG A 53 11.71 -7.52 15.29
CA ARG A 53 12.95 -7.38 16.07
C ARG A 53 13.03 -8.41 17.21
N ASN A 54 11.88 -8.84 17.74
CA ASN A 54 11.82 -9.87 18.78
C ASN A 54 11.94 -11.30 18.21
N PHE A 55 11.77 -11.51 16.90
CA PHE A 55 11.91 -12.82 16.24
C PHE A 55 13.33 -13.08 15.72
N GLY A 56 14.23 -12.10 15.86
CA GLY A 56 15.64 -12.20 15.52
C GLY A 56 16.16 -10.94 14.81
N PRO A 57 17.42 -10.51 15.04
CA PRO A 57 17.96 -9.29 14.42
C PRO A 57 17.90 -9.31 12.90
N VAL A 58 18.10 -10.48 12.28
CA VAL A 58 18.08 -10.67 10.82
C VAL A 58 16.72 -10.33 10.21
N LEU A 59 15.60 -10.79 10.79
CA LEU A 59 14.28 -10.53 10.22
C LEU A 59 13.94 -9.03 10.22
N PHE A 60 14.37 -8.32 11.26
CA PHE A 60 14.20 -6.88 11.32
C PHE A 60 15.04 -6.16 10.25
N TYR A 61 16.34 -6.47 10.14
CA TYR A 61 17.21 -5.79 9.17
C TYR A 61 16.81 -6.09 7.72
N VAL A 62 16.51 -7.34 7.41
CA VAL A 62 16.07 -7.75 6.06
C VAL A 62 14.69 -7.17 5.75
N GLY A 63 13.74 -7.24 6.69
CA GLY A 63 12.41 -6.67 6.53
C GLY A 63 12.45 -5.15 6.32
N LEU A 64 13.32 -4.44 7.05
CA LEU A 64 13.49 -2.99 6.89
C LEU A 64 14.16 -2.61 5.58
N ALA A 65 15.16 -3.38 5.15
CA ALA A 65 15.81 -3.19 3.85
C ALA A 65 14.81 -3.37 2.69
N ILE A 66 13.98 -4.42 2.72
CA ILE A 66 12.95 -4.68 1.70
C ILE A 66 11.86 -3.60 1.73
N PHE A 67 11.38 -3.26 2.93
CA PHE A 67 10.34 -2.25 3.09
C PHE A 67 10.78 -0.87 2.59
N ALA A 68 12.02 -0.47 2.89
CA ALA A 68 12.59 0.78 2.39
C ALA A 68 12.81 0.75 0.87
N ALA A 69 13.32 -0.37 0.32
CA ALA A 69 13.61 -0.50 -1.11
C ALA A 69 12.34 -0.57 -1.98
N VAL A 70 11.28 -1.21 -1.50
CA VAL A 70 10.07 -1.47 -2.30
C VAL A 70 8.87 -0.68 -1.79
N GLY A 71 8.58 -0.76 -0.49
CA GLY A 71 7.38 -0.16 0.10
C GLY A 71 7.35 1.36 -0.01
N LEU A 72 8.46 2.02 0.30
CA LEU A 72 8.57 3.48 0.18
C LEU A 72 8.54 3.96 -1.27
N VAL A 73 9.18 3.23 -2.19
CA VAL A 73 9.22 3.57 -3.62
C VAL A 73 7.84 3.46 -4.25
N ILE A 74 7.10 2.38 -3.97
CA ILE A 74 5.75 2.19 -4.49
C ILE A 74 4.77 3.20 -3.86
N ALA A 75 4.87 3.46 -2.56
CA ALA A 75 4.04 4.47 -1.90
C ALA A 75 4.27 5.86 -2.52
N GLY A 76 5.53 6.25 -2.76
CA GLY A 76 5.87 7.50 -3.44
C GLY A 76 5.34 7.57 -4.87
N ALA A 77 5.43 6.47 -5.62
CA ALA A 77 4.92 6.40 -6.99
C ALA A 77 3.38 6.52 -7.06
N ILE A 78 2.65 5.90 -6.13
CA ILE A 78 1.18 5.99 -6.05
C ILE A 78 0.76 7.42 -5.69
N MET A 79 1.48 8.07 -4.77
CA MET A 79 1.19 9.45 -4.35
C MET A 79 1.53 10.48 -5.44
N GLY A 80 2.59 10.26 -6.22
CA GLY A 80 2.95 11.10 -7.35
C GLY A 80 2.03 10.97 -8.57
N ALA A 81 1.32 9.84 -8.70
CA ALA A 81 0.36 9.59 -9.78
C ALA A 81 -1.02 10.27 -9.59
N VAL A 82 -1.23 11.00 -8.49
CA VAL A 82 -2.50 11.67 -8.15
C VAL A 82 -2.49 13.17 -8.52
N ILE A 83 -1.40 13.70 -9.11
CA ILE A 83 -1.34 15.03 -9.74
C ILE A 83 -1.48 14.86 -11.26
#